data_AF-A0AAX0Z3J4-F1
#
_entry.id   AF-A0AAX0Z3J4-F1
#
_cell.length_a   1.000
_cell.length_b   1.000
_cell.length_c   1.000
_cell.angle_alpha   90.00
_cell.angle_beta   90.00
_cell.angle_gamma   90.00
#
_symmetry.space_group_name_H-M   'P 1'
#
loop_
_entity.id
_entity.type
_entity.pdbx_description
1 polymer ?
#
loop_
_entity_poly.entity_id
_entity_poly.type
_entity_poly.pdbx_seq_one_letter_code
_entity_poly.pdbx_strand_id
1 'polypeptide(L)'
;MKINTSNTTAILNKQNLPDFNSHSAIKSTNEVMTEADRRMKILDEKYEKINEQNKRFQDPHGHIFDKYRNPHSPYYRNDLTKPEREAAYSIEIGWANSGTGGHYNSNDAAFRNEKRYDPTQESVEKKILNRQKVNEQLQDLFSKNGITIPKNTNLTFIIDPNNFKLVVSGSKDESLMKQIEDLLNTTNNTRELFFHIMKSRNDDSTQFTPDSLAKFHLVNQIKTVTGYNLKDLSIVNGQFVTDKGTNIFDLYKEELLKNPYTAENARIAASHYGAQLFDLAKNGFDSIPDLVLSIGYQNGSLQDIGQKENYGIKRTID
;
A
#
# COMPACT_ATOMS: atom_id res chain seq x y z
N MET A 1 -16.24 49.25 -39.54
CA MET A 1 -15.68 47.88 -39.71
C MET A 1 -14.43 47.75 -38.83
N LYS A 2 -14.60 47.31 -37.59
CA LYS A 2 -13.53 46.87 -36.69
C LYS A 2 -14.10 45.72 -35.88
N ILE A 3 -13.52 44.55 -36.09
CA ILE A 3 -13.94 43.26 -35.57
C ILE A 3 -13.36 43.13 -34.16
N ASN A 4 -14.22 42.82 -33.20
CA ASN A 4 -13.86 42.45 -31.83
C ASN A 4 -13.13 41.11 -31.83
N THR A 5 -11.93 41.09 -31.27
CA THR A 5 -11.17 39.87 -30.95
C THR A 5 -11.69 39.30 -29.63
N SER A 6 -12.41 38.19 -29.72
CA SER A 6 -12.75 37.34 -28.57
C SER A 6 -11.52 36.56 -28.13
N ASN A 7 -11.03 36.81 -26.90
CA ASN A 7 -10.05 35.95 -26.24
C ASN A 7 -10.78 34.80 -25.54
N THR A 8 -10.73 33.63 -26.18
CA THR A 8 -11.13 32.34 -25.63
C THR A 8 -10.10 31.92 -24.59
N THR A 9 -10.43 32.05 -23.30
CA THR A 9 -9.62 31.44 -22.22
C THR A 9 -10.36 30.20 -21.76
N ALA A 10 -9.76 29.04 -22.03
CA ALA A 10 -10.28 27.73 -21.72
C ALA A 10 -10.61 27.59 -20.22
N ILE A 11 -11.88 27.27 -19.93
CA ILE A 11 -12.32 26.80 -18.62
C ILE A 11 -11.81 25.36 -18.50
N LEU A 12 -10.67 25.18 -17.84
CA LEU A 12 -10.21 23.87 -17.39
C LEU A 12 -10.94 23.51 -16.08
N ASN A 13 -11.63 22.38 -16.15
CA ASN A 13 -12.44 21.76 -15.12
C ASN A 13 -11.75 21.73 -13.74
N LYS A 14 -12.33 22.44 -12.78
CA LYS A 14 -12.16 22.17 -11.35
C LYS A 14 -12.98 20.92 -10.98
N GLN A 15 -12.47 19.73 -11.30
CA GLN A 15 -12.93 18.48 -10.68
C GLN A 15 -11.70 17.66 -10.33
N ASN A 16 -11.22 17.86 -9.09
CA ASN A 16 -10.43 16.98 -8.24
C ASN A 16 -9.78 17.82 -7.13
N LEU A 17 -10.62 18.48 -6.33
CA LEU A 17 -10.21 18.88 -4.99
C LEU A 17 -10.62 17.73 -4.06
N PRO A 18 -9.71 17.18 -3.23
CA PRO A 18 -10.11 16.20 -2.24
C PRO A 18 -11.12 16.84 -1.30
N ASP A 19 -12.24 16.17 -1.13
CA ASP A 19 -13.30 16.57 -0.22
C ASP A 19 -12.74 16.60 1.22
N PHE A 20 -12.54 17.80 1.75
CA PHE A 20 -12.05 18.04 3.11
C PHE A 20 -13.14 17.90 4.18
N ASN A 21 -14.24 17.22 3.88
CA ASN A 21 -15.16 16.64 4.86
C ASN A 21 -14.87 15.15 5.10
N SER A 22 -13.59 14.77 5.17
CA SER A 22 -13.20 13.39 5.42
C SER A 22 -13.61 12.99 6.84
N HIS A 23 -14.61 12.13 6.95
CA HIS A 23 -14.70 11.25 8.09
C HIS A 23 -13.33 10.59 8.25
N SER A 24 -12.75 10.64 9.45
CA SER A 24 -11.46 10.03 9.75
C SER A 24 -11.53 8.55 9.42
N ALA A 25 -11.01 8.14 8.27
CA ALA A 25 -11.08 6.76 7.80
C ALA A 25 -9.70 6.10 7.95
N ILE A 26 -9.70 4.83 8.34
CA ILE A 26 -8.49 4.01 8.36
C ILE A 26 -8.01 3.84 6.93
N LYS A 27 -6.70 3.91 6.72
CA LYS A 27 -6.06 3.57 5.45
C LYS A 27 -5.04 2.46 5.68
N SER A 28 -5.17 1.35 4.95
CA SER A 28 -4.24 0.23 5.03
C SER A 28 -2.84 0.56 4.51
N THR A 29 -2.74 1.55 3.61
CA THR A 29 -1.50 2.12 3.09
C THR A 29 -1.52 3.62 3.28
N ASN A 30 -0.56 4.12 4.04
CA ASN A 30 -0.32 5.55 4.22
C ASN A 30 0.97 5.94 3.50
N GLU A 31 0.98 7.12 2.91
CA GLU A 31 2.21 7.71 2.38
C GLU A 31 3.15 7.99 3.55
N VAL A 32 4.33 7.37 3.49
CA VAL A 32 5.40 7.55 4.45
C VAL A 32 6.65 7.89 3.67
N MET A 33 7.32 8.98 4.04
CA MET A 33 8.59 9.33 3.43
C MET A 33 9.63 8.30 3.87
N THR A 34 10.20 7.58 2.91
CA THR A 34 11.17 6.53 3.18
C THR A 34 12.61 7.08 3.15
N GLU A 35 13.59 6.29 3.59
CA GLU A 35 14.99 6.70 3.50
C GLU A 35 15.44 6.83 2.03
N ALA A 36 14.96 5.95 1.14
CA ALA A 36 15.15 6.08 -0.30
C ALA A 36 14.55 7.39 -0.83
N ASP A 37 13.31 7.73 -0.45
CA ASP A 37 12.68 9.00 -0.84
C ASP A 37 13.48 10.21 -0.34
N ARG A 38 13.91 10.17 0.92
CA ARG A 38 14.74 11.22 1.53
C ARG A 38 16.05 11.40 0.76
N ARG A 39 16.75 10.30 0.45
CA ARG A 39 18.02 10.35 -0.28
C ARG A 39 17.84 10.80 -1.72
N MET A 40 16.81 10.33 -2.41
CA MET A 40 16.50 10.78 -3.76
C MET A 40 16.26 12.29 -3.77
N LYS A 41 15.47 12.81 -2.83
CA LYS A 41 15.25 14.25 -2.67
C LYS A 41 16.53 15.04 -2.42
N ILE A 42 17.43 14.54 -1.56
CA ILE A 42 18.74 15.16 -1.32
C ILE A 42 19.56 15.26 -2.61
N LEU A 43 19.60 14.19 -3.42
CA LEU A 43 20.33 14.20 -4.67
C LEU A 43 19.67 15.09 -5.72
N ASP A 44 18.34 15.07 -5.83
CA ASP A 44 17.62 15.89 -6.79
C ASP A 44 17.85 17.38 -6.50
N GLU A 45 17.70 17.82 -5.25
CA GLU A 45 17.95 19.21 -4.84
C GLU A 45 19.42 19.64 -5.05
N LYS A 46 20.37 18.72 -4.84
CA LYS A 46 21.80 18.97 -5.09
C LYS A 46 22.09 19.13 -6.58
N TYR A 47 21.62 18.18 -7.38
CA TYR A 47 22.00 18.09 -8.80
C TYR A 47 21.17 18.98 -9.71
N GLU A 48 19.96 19.38 -9.31
CA GLU A 48 19.25 20.49 -9.95
C GLU A 48 20.12 21.76 -9.95
N LYS A 49 20.65 22.14 -8.79
CA LYS A 49 21.52 23.33 -8.65
C LYS A 49 22.82 23.20 -9.44
N ILE A 50 23.44 22.02 -9.43
CA ILE A 50 24.68 21.78 -10.19
C ILE A 50 24.40 21.81 -11.70
N ASN A 51 23.27 21.26 -12.15
CA ASN A 51 22.87 21.29 -13.55
C ASN A 51 22.70 22.74 -14.04
N GLU A 52 22.08 23.60 -13.24
CA GLU A 52 21.97 25.04 -13.55
C GLU A 52 23.34 25.75 -13.60
N GLN A 53 24.36 25.26 -12.90
CA GLN A 53 25.73 25.75 -13.04
C GLN A 53 26.38 25.24 -14.32
N ASN A 54 26.22 23.95 -14.63
CA ASN A 54 26.79 23.32 -15.84
C ASN A 54 26.26 23.98 -17.12
N LYS A 55 24.97 24.36 -17.16
CA LYS A 55 24.35 25.08 -18.28
C LYS A 55 25.00 26.42 -18.62
N ARG A 56 25.83 26.98 -17.73
CA ARG A 56 26.55 28.25 -17.96
C ARG A 56 27.84 28.07 -18.75
N PHE A 57 28.31 26.84 -18.93
CA PHE A 57 29.48 26.52 -19.74
C PHE A 57 29.08 26.36 -21.21
N GLN A 58 30.00 26.70 -22.13
CA GLN A 58 29.77 26.52 -23.57
C GLN A 58 29.52 25.05 -23.96
N ASP A 59 30.20 24.13 -23.28
CA ASP A 59 30.01 22.69 -23.40
C ASP A 59 29.73 22.09 -22.00
N PRO A 60 28.45 21.99 -21.59
CA PRO A 60 28.09 21.42 -20.30
C PRO A 60 28.54 19.96 -20.12
N HIS A 61 28.47 19.14 -21.17
CA HIS A 61 28.88 17.74 -21.14
C HIS A 61 30.38 17.60 -20.99
N GLY A 62 31.15 18.40 -21.75
CA GLY A 62 32.60 18.50 -21.59
C GLY A 62 33.01 18.97 -20.21
N HIS A 63 32.31 19.96 -19.64
CA HIS A 63 32.56 20.42 -18.27
C HIS A 63 32.31 19.33 -17.22
N ILE A 64 31.24 18.55 -17.37
CA ILE A 64 30.95 17.40 -16.48
C ILE A 64 32.04 16.33 -16.60
N PHE A 65 32.48 16.01 -17.83
CA PHE A 65 33.60 15.10 -18.06
C PHE A 65 34.86 15.58 -17.35
N ASP A 66 35.17 16.87 -17.48
CA ASP A 66 36.36 17.47 -16.89
C ASP A 66 36.37 17.40 -15.35
N LYS A 67 35.22 17.59 -14.71
CA LYS A 67 35.08 17.47 -13.25
C LYS A 67 35.41 16.08 -12.73
N TYR A 68 35.09 15.02 -13.46
CA TYR A 68 35.05 13.67 -12.89
C TYR A 68 35.96 12.65 -13.58
N ARG A 69 36.35 12.90 -14.84
CA ARG A 69 37.08 11.96 -15.70
C ARG A 69 38.45 12.47 -16.18
N ASN A 70 38.73 13.77 -16.08
CA ASN A 70 39.97 14.37 -16.55
C ASN A 70 40.86 14.84 -15.38
N PRO A 71 41.85 14.05 -14.92
CA PRO A 71 42.73 14.44 -13.81
C PRO A 71 43.57 15.70 -14.05
N HIS A 72 43.70 16.13 -15.31
CA HIS A 72 44.45 17.33 -15.69
C HIS A 72 43.60 18.59 -15.77
N SER A 73 42.28 18.48 -15.62
CA SER A 73 41.38 19.64 -15.65
C SER A 73 41.48 20.45 -14.35
N PRO A 74 41.48 21.80 -14.40
CA PRO A 74 41.37 22.63 -13.20
C PRO A 74 40.05 22.41 -12.44
N TYR A 75 39.04 21.81 -13.07
CA TYR A 75 37.75 21.49 -12.45
C TYR A 75 37.71 20.10 -11.80
N TYR A 76 38.78 19.31 -11.93
CA TYR A 76 38.79 17.93 -11.49
C TYR A 76 38.59 17.79 -9.97
N ARG A 77 37.61 16.99 -9.58
CA ARG A 77 37.17 16.77 -8.20
C ARG A 77 38.08 15.78 -7.46
N ASN A 78 39.29 16.26 -7.14
CA ASN A 78 40.30 15.53 -6.36
C ASN A 78 39.86 15.26 -4.91
N ASP A 79 38.92 16.02 -4.39
CA ASP A 79 38.32 15.87 -3.06
C ASP A 79 37.39 14.65 -2.94
N LEU A 80 37.03 14.04 -4.08
CA LEU A 80 36.18 12.86 -4.16
C LEU A 80 37.02 11.59 -4.34
N THR A 81 36.53 10.49 -3.79
CA THR A 81 37.03 9.15 -4.12
C THR A 81 36.61 8.76 -5.54
N LYS A 82 37.23 7.71 -6.11
CA LYS A 82 36.83 7.22 -7.44
C LYS A 82 35.34 6.83 -7.51
N PRO A 83 34.77 6.05 -6.56
CA PRO A 83 33.34 5.73 -6.58
C PRO A 83 32.43 6.96 -6.51
N GLU A 84 32.80 7.98 -5.72
CA GLU A 84 32.03 9.22 -5.61
C GLU A 84 32.07 10.04 -6.91
N ARG A 85 33.22 10.07 -7.60
CA ARG A 85 33.31 10.71 -8.94
C ARG A 85 32.45 9.97 -9.97
N GLU A 86 32.45 8.64 -9.96
CA GLU A 86 31.60 7.86 -10.86
C GLU A 86 30.11 8.13 -10.59
N ALA A 87 29.71 8.17 -9.32
CA ALA A 87 28.34 8.49 -8.91
C ALA A 87 27.92 9.89 -9.34
N ALA A 88 28.75 10.89 -9.06
CA ALA A 88 28.48 12.27 -9.44
C ALA A 88 28.41 12.45 -10.95
N TYR A 89 29.37 11.86 -11.69
CA TYR A 89 29.37 11.86 -13.15
C TYR A 89 28.08 11.25 -13.71
N SER A 90 27.67 10.07 -13.23
CA SER A 90 26.48 9.39 -13.75
C SER A 90 25.21 10.22 -13.54
N ILE A 91 25.07 10.85 -12.37
CA ILE A 91 23.88 11.63 -12.05
C ILE A 91 23.87 12.94 -12.85
N GLU A 92 24.99 13.67 -12.89
CA GLU A 92 25.06 14.93 -13.64
C GLU A 92 24.87 14.76 -15.15
N ILE A 93 25.43 13.71 -15.74
CA ILE A 93 25.17 13.39 -17.16
C ILE A 93 23.69 13.07 -17.37
N GLY A 94 23.05 12.34 -16.45
CA GLY A 94 21.61 12.08 -16.50
C GLY A 94 20.78 13.37 -16.51
N TRP A 95 21.11 14.31 -15.61
CA TRP A 95 20.49 15.64 -15.54
C TRP A 95 20.76 16.48 -16.80
N ALA A 96 21.98 16.45 -17.34
CA ALA A 96 22.33 17.19 -18.56
C ALA A 96 21.60 16.64 -19.79
N ASN A 97 21.32 15.34 -19.83
CA ASN A 97 20.62 14.69 -20.94
C ASN A 97 19.09 14.83 -20.88
N SER A 98 18.51 14.68 -19.68
CA SER A 98 17.05 14.59 -19.52
C SER A 98 16.40 15.86 -18.96
N GLY A 99 17.19 16.75 -18.34
CA GLY A 99 16.68 17.94 -17.66
C GLY A 99 15.96 17.66 -16.34
N THR A 100 15.83 16.40 -15.93
CA THR A 100 15.11 15.97 -14.73
C THR A 100 15.95 15.01 -13.89
N GLY A 101 15.66 14.96 -12.59
CA GLY A 101 16.29 14.04 -11.64
C GLY A 101 15.77 12.60 -11.69
N GLY A 102 15.88 11.91 -10.56
CA GLY A 102 15.38 10.53 -10.39
C GLY A 102 16.43 9.42 -10.59
N HIS A 103 17.71 9.77 -10.73
CA HIS A 103 18.81 8.81 -10.69
C HIS A 103 19.46 8.78 -9.30
N TYR A 104 19.39 7.63 -8.64
CA TYR A 104 19.95 7.41 -7.32
C TYR A 104 21.26 6.64 -7.39
N ASN A 105 22.31 7.15 -6.72
CA ASN A 105 23.55 6.41 -6.51
C ASN A 105 24.02 6.58 -5.06
N SER A 106 24.02 5.49 -4.29
CA SER A 106 24.39 5.51 -2.86
C SER A 106 25.85 5.82 -2.59
N ASN A 107 26.71 5.77 -3.62
CA ASN A 107 28.12 6.16 -3.50
C ASN A 107 28.34 7.67 -3.65
N ASP A 108 27.27 8.46 -3.79
CA ASP A 108 27.40 9.92 -3.81
C ASP A 108 27.99 10.44 -2.49
N ALA A 109 28.91 11.40 -2.59
CA ALA A 109 29.57 11.99 -1.43
C ALA A 109 28.61 12.66 -0.43
N ALA A 110 27.37 13.01 -0.85
CA ALA A 110 26.30 13.47 0.03
C ALA A 110 25.98 12.46 1.14
N PHE A 111 26.27 11.17 0.94
CA PHE A 111 25.98 10.10 1.89
C PHE A 111 27.23 9.50 2.54
N ARG A 112 28.42 10.13 2.40
CA ARG A 112 29.70 9.61 2.92
C ARG A 112 29.69 9.28 4.42
N ASN A 113 28.91 10.04 5.20
CA ASN A 113 28.79 9.88 6.64
C ASN A 113 27.46 9.24 7.06
N GLU A 114 26.66 8.79 6.10
CA GLU A 114 25.41 8.09 6.38
C GLU A 114 25.63 6.58 6.38
N LYS A 115 24.75 5.87 7.10
CA LYS A 115 24.72 4.40 7.02
C LYS A 115 24.43 3.97 5.58
N ARG A 116 24.92 2.80 5.20
CA ARG A 116 24.54 2.20 3.91
C ARG A 116 23.04 1.97 3.90
N TYR A 117 22.40 2.31 2.78
CA TYR A 117 21.00 2.00 2.55
C TYR A 117 20.77 0.49 2.57
N ASP A 118 19.82 0.03 3.37
CA ASP A 118 19.36 -1.36 3.44
C ASP A 118 17.85 -1.42 3.10
N PRO A 119 17.47 -1.96 1.93
CA PRO A 119 16.07 -2.05 1.53
C PRO A 119 15.25 -2.98 2.45
N THR A 120 15.89 -3.94 3.12
CA THR A 120 15.22 -4.84 4.07
C THR A 120 14.81 -4.07 5.31
N GLN A 121 15.73 -3.26 5.85
CA GLN A 121 15.46 -2.39 6.98
C GLN A 121 14.38 -1.35 6.63
N GLU A 122 14.45 -0.74 5.44
CA GLU A 122 13.44 0.23 5.00
C GLU A 122 12.04 -0.40 4.93
N SER A 123 11.92 -1.65 4.45
CA SER A 123 10.65 -2.38 4.42
C SER A 123 10.04 -2.53 5.82
N VAL A 124 10.87 -2.85 6.83
CA VAL A 124 10.47 -2.94 8.24
C VAL A 124 10.04 -1.56 8.77
N GLU A 125 10.82 -0.52 8.50
CA GLU A 125 10.49 0.85 8.91
C GLU A 125 9.17 1.34 8.29
N LYS A 126 8.90 1.03 7.02
CA LYS A 126 7.62 1.33 6.38
C LYS A 126 6.45 0.67 7.09
N LYS A 127 6.58 -0.60 7.51
CA LYS A 127 5.54 -1.29 8.29
C LYS A 127 5.29 -0.58 9.63
N ILE A 128 6.35 -0.19 10.33
CA ILE A 128 6.26 0.54 11.62
C ILE A 128 5.60 1.91 11.44
N LEU A 129 6.04 2.71 10.47
CA LEU A 129 5.47 4.04 10.22
C LEU A 129 4.00 3.95 9.78
N ASN A 130 3.67 2.98 8.92
CA ASN A 130 2.29 2.75 8.51
C ASN A 130 1.41 2.31 9.69
N ARG A 131 1.93 1.46 10.59
CA ARG A 131 1.26 1.08 11.84
C ARG A 131 0.96 2.29 12.72
N GLN A 132 1.92 3.21 12.86
CA GLN A 132 1.72 4.44 13.63
C GLN A 132 0.60 5.30 13.03
N LYS A 133 0.57 5.46 11.71
CA LYS A 133 -0.50 6.21 11.01
C LYS A 133 -1.88 5.56 11.21
N VAL A 134 -1.97 4.24 11.14
CA VAL A 134 -3.22 3.52 11.42
C VAL A 134 -3.64 3.67 12.88
N ASN A 135 -2.69 3.63 13.83
CA ASN A 135 -2.98 3.87 15.25
C ASN A 135 -3.50 5.30 15.48
N GLU A 136 -2.91 6.32 14.85
CA GLU A 136 -3.38 7.71 14.88
C GLU A 136 -4.81 7.82 14.34
N GLN A 137 -5.10 7.19 13.19
CA GLN A 137 -6.44 7.16 12.59
C GLN A 137 -7.48 6.49 13.48
N LEU A 138 -7.13 5.36 14.11
CA LEU A 138 -7.99 4.68 15.08
C LEU A 138 -8.26 5.53 16.32
N GLN A 139 -7.22 6.17 16.87
CA GLN A 139 -7.37 7.04 18.04
C GLN A 139 -8.23 8.27 17.72
N ASP A 140 -8.04 8.88 16.55
CA ASP A 140 -8.86 9.99 16.07
C ASP A 140 -10.33 9.58 15.89
N LEU A 141 -10.57 8.40 15.30
CA LEU A 141 -11.89 7.79 15.19
C LEU A 141 -12.56 7.62 16.56
N PHE A 142 -11.88 6.99 17.52
CA PHE A 142 -12.43 6.77 18.85
C PHE A 142 -12.71 8.11 19.56
N SER A 143 -11.76 9.04 19.52
CA SER A 143 -11.87 10.34 20.19
C SER A 143 -13.04 11.17 19.65
N LYS A 144 -13.17 11.26 18.31
CA LYS A 144 -14.28 11.99 17.65
C LYS A 144 -15.66 11.41 17.95
N ASN A 145 -15.73 10.12 18.26
CA ASN A 145 -16.97 9.43 18.58
C ASN A 145 -17.17 9.21 20.10
N GLY A 146 -16.35 9.86 20.94
CA GLY A 146 -16.48 9.78 22.40
C GLY A 146 -16.16 8.40 23.00
N ILE A 147 -15.52 7.51 22.24
CA ILE A 147 -15.14 6.17 22.70
C ILE A 147 -13.85 6.29 23.50
N THR A 148 -13.92 5.98 24.80
CA THR A 148 -12.75 5.92 25.68
C THR A 148 -12.48 4.47 26.08
N ILE A 149 -11.30 3.97 25.72
CA ILE A 149 -10.87 2.61 26.09
C ILE A 149 -10.06 2.70 27.39
N PRO A 150 -10.45 2.03 28.49
CA PRO A 150 -9.71 2.09 29.73
C PRO A 150 -8.27 1.62 29.59
N LYS A 151 -7.35 2.24 30.34
CA LYS A 151 -5.93 1.87 30.33
C LYS A 151 -5.75 0.38 30.63
N ASN A 152 -4.84 -0.27 29.93
CA ASN A 152 -4.51 -1.70 30.02
C ASN A 152 -5.65 -2.65 29.61
N THR A 153 -6.74 -2.17 29.03
CA THR A 153 -7.74 -3.03 28.39
C THR A 153 -7.12 -3.69 27.16
N ASN A 154 -7.12 -5.03 27.14
CA ASN A 154 -6.68 -5.81 26.00
C ASN A 154 -7.89 -6.14 25.14
N LEU A 155 -7.96 -5.52 23.97
CA LEU A 155 -8.98 -5.85 22.99
C LEU A 155 -8.36 -6.69 21.87
N THR A 156 -9.14 -7.58 21.29
CA THR A 156 -8.80 -8.26 20.03
C THR A 156 -9.88 -7.96 19.01
N PHE A 157 -9.47 -7.40 17.89
CA PHE A 157 -10.29 -7.17 16.71
C PHE A 157 -10.18 -8.38 15.80
N ILE A 158 -11.30 -9.03 15.51
CA ILE A 158 -11.36 -10.26 14.70
C ILE A 158 -12.21 -9.94 13.47
N ILE A 159 -11.70 -10.19 12.27
CA ILE A 159 -12.32 -9.75 11.02
C ILE A 159 -12.64 -10.96 10.12
N ASP A 160 -13.91 -11.13 9.78
CA ASP A 160 -14.36 -12.09 8.76
C ASP A 160 -14.06 -11.53 7.35
N PRO A 161 -13.41 -12.30 6.46
CA PRO A 161 -12.96 -11.79 5.17
C PRO A 161 -14.06 -11.66 4.10
N ASN A 162 -15.22 -12.30 4.27
CA ASN A 162 -16.26 -12.39 3.24
C ASN A 162 -17.07 -11.10 3.15
N ASN A 163 -17.37 -10.51 4.30
CA ASN A 163 -18.11 -9.26 4.44
C ASN A 163 -17.30 -8.15 5.13
N PHE A 164 -16.04 -8.41 5.50
CA PHE A 164 -15.21 -7.51 6.29
C PHE A 164 -15.92 -7.06 7.58
N LYS A 165 -16.64 -7.97 8.25
CA LYS A 165 -17.24 -7.68 9.54
C LYS A 165 -16.24 -7.93 10.66
N LEU A 166 -16.06 -6.91 11.49
CA LEU A 166 -15.22 -6.95 12.68
C LEU A 166 -16.07 -7.22 13.91
N VAL A 167 -15.59 -8.12 14.76
CA VAL A 167 -16.07 -8.30 16.13
C VAL A 167 -14.95 -7.99 17.12
N VAL A 168 -15.32 -7.51 18.30
CA VAL A 168 -14.38 -7.13 19.37
C VAL A 168 -14.51 -8.11 20.52
N SER A 169 -13.37 -8.52 21.07
CA SER A 169 -13.30 -9.38 22.26
C SER A 169 -12.24 -8.88 23.24
N GLY A 170 -12.18 -9.47 24.43
CA GLY A 170 -11.14 -9.19 25.44
C GLY A 170 -11.55 -8.24 26.57
N SER A 171 -12.77 -7.68 26.53
CA SER A 171 -13.35 -6.87 27.61
C SER A 171 -14.63 -7.49 28.16
N LYS A 172 -14.94 -7.20 29.44
CA LYS A 172 -16.24 -7.50 30.05
C LYS A 172 -17.28 -6.40 29.79
N ASP A 173 -16.84 -5.25 29.27
CA ASP A 173 -17.71 -4.14 28.92
C ASP A 173 -18.31 -4.37 27.53
N GLU A 174 -19.47 -5.02 27.49
CA GLU A 174 -20.21 -5.31 26.26
C GLU A 174 -20.63 -4.04 25.53
N SER A 175 -20.93 -2.95 26.26
CA SER A 175 -21.31 -1.67 25.65
C SER A 175 -20.13 -1.05 24.91
N LEU A 176 -18.95 -1.03 25.51
CA LEU A 176 -17.73 -0.54 24.86
C LEU A 176 -17.40 -1.37 23.61
N MET A 177 -17.44 -2.69 23.71
CA MET A 177 -17.18 -3.57 22.56
C MET A 177 -18.16 -3.28 21.43
N LYS A 178 -19.46 -3.16 21.75
CA LYS A 178 -20.50 -2.85 20.77
C LYS A 178 -20.32 -1.48 20.12
N GLN A 179 -19.96 -0.46 20.88
CA GLN A 179 -19.68 0.88 20.34
C GLN A 179 -18.49 0.86 19.37
N ILE A 180 -17.43 0.12 19.69
CA ILE A 180 -16.27 -0.04 18.81
C ILE A 180 -16.66 -0.81 17.54
N GLU A 181 -17.40 -1.91 17.68
CA GLU A 181 -17.91 -2.68 16.54
C GLU A 181 -18.78 -1.82 15.63
N ASP A 182 -19.75 -1.10 16.18
CA ASP A 182 -20.67 -0.28 15.41
C ASP A 182 -19.90 0.84 14.69
N LEU A 183 -18.94 1.49 15.35
CA LEU A 183 -18.09 2.49 14.71
C LEU A 183 -17.21 1.90 13.60
N LEU A 184 -16.47 0.84 13.88
CA LEU A 184 -15.49 0.31 12.92
C LEU A 184 -16.14 -0.43 11.76
N ASN A 185 -17.30 -1.08 11.97
CA ASN A 185 -18.10 -1.69 10.90
C ASN A 185 -18.85 -0.66 10.03
N THR A 186 -18.82 0.63 10.39
CA THR A 186 -19.25 1.67 9.45
C THR A 186 -18.15 1.96 8.43
N THR A 187 -18.54 2.29 7.20
CA THR A 187 -17.62 2.63 6.10
C THR A 187 -16.66 1.47 5.74
N ASN A 188 -15.46 1.77 5.21
CA ASN A 188 -14.49 0.77 4.74
C ASN A 188 -13.42 0.43 5.79
N ASN A 189 -13.59 0.87 7.04
CA ASN A 189 -12.57 0.81 8.09
C ASN A 189 -12.11 -0.62 8.39
N THR A 190 -13.03 -1.57 8.54
CA THR A 190 -12.71 -2.99 8.76
C THR A 190 -11.94 -3.60 7.61
N ARG A 191 -12.33 -3.31 6.37
CA ARG A 191 -11.62 -3.76 5.16
C ARG A 191 -10.20 -3.22 5.13
N GLU A 192 -10.02 -1.93 5.43
CA GLU A 192 -8.69 -1.33 5.50
C GLU A 192 -7.85 -1.91 6.65
N LEU A 193 -8.46 -2.19 7.80
CA LEU A 193 -7.76 -2.86 8.89
C LEU A 193 -7.36 -4.31 8.51
N PHE A 194 -8.22 -5.05 7.80
CA PHE A 194 -7.90 -6.37 7.28
C PHE A 194 -6.67 -6.35 6.37
N PHE A 195 -6.65 -5.45 5.38
CA PHE A 195 -5.50 -5.31 4.48
C PHE A 195 -4.25 -4.76 5.19
N HIS A 196 -4.42 -3.98 6.24
CA HIS A 196 -3.31 -3.55 7.08
C HIS A 196 -2.64 -4.73 7.79
N ILE A 197 -3.42 -5.69 8.32
CA ILE A 197 -2.90 -6.94 8.90
C ILE A 197 -2.17 -7.75 7.82
N MET A 198 -2.77 -7.92 6.64
CA MET A 198 -2.13 -8.64 5.53
C MET A 198 -0.78 -8.03 5.12
N LYS A 199 -0.68 -6.70 5.05
CA LYS A 199 0.56 -5.99 4.70
C LYS A 199 1.62 -6.05 5.81
N SER A 200 1.19 -6.20 7.05
CA SER A 200 2.05 -6.31 8.23
C SER A 200 2.46 -7.77 8.53
N ARG A 201 1.99 -8.73 7.73
CA ARG A 201 2.35 -10.15 7.86
C ARG A 201 3.86 -10.36 7.78
N ASN A 202 4.34 -11.32 8.55
CA ASN A 202 5.61 -12.00 8.35
C ASN A 202 5.41 -13.47 7.96
N ASP A 203 6.47 -14.10 7.46
CA ASP A 203 6.43 -15.48 6.95
C ASP A 203 6.05 -16.51 8.02
N ASP A 204 6.36 -16.21 9.28
CA ASP A 204 6.06 -17.07 10.43
C ASP A 204 4.63 -16.89 10.99
N SER A 205 3.80 -16.05 10.38
CA SER A 205 2.45 -15.77 10.87
C SER A 205 1.54 -17.00 10.80
N THR A 206 1.07 -17.46 11.96
CA THR A 206 0.14 -18.59 12.11
C THR A 206 -1.29 -18.30 11.65
N GLN A 207 -1.63 -17.02 11.45
CA GLN A 207 -2.94 -16.61 10.95
C GLN A 207 -3.16 -16.92 9.45
N PHE A 208 -2.09 -17.24 8.70
CA PHE A 208 -2.16 -17.47 7.25
C PHE A 208 -1.80 -18.91 6.92
N THR A 209 -2.73 -19.63 6.31
CA THR A 209 -2.42 -20.90 5.62
C THR A 209 -2.47 -20.69 4.11
N PRO A 210 -1.73 -21.48 3.32
CA PRO A 210 -1.83 -21.41 1.85
C PRO A 210 -3.28 -21.56 1.36
N ASP A 211 -4.03 -22.50 1.92
CA ASP A 211 -5.41 -22.80 1.49
C ASP A 211 -6.40 -21.68 1.83
N SER A 212 -6.33 -21.12 3.04
CA SER A 212 -7.22 -20.01 3.44
C SER A 212 -6.94 -18.75 2.62
N LEU A 213 -5.67 -18.49 2.29
CA LEU A 213 -5.28 -17.38 1.41
C LEU A 213 -5.76 -17.60 -0.02
N ALA A 214 -5.64 -18.82 -0.55
CA ALA A 214 -6.17 -19.18 -1.87
C ALA A 214 -7.70 -19.03 -1.91
N LYS A 215 -8.41 -19.51 -0.89
CA LYS A 215 -9.87 -19.32 -0.75
C LYS A 215 -10.23 -17.85 -0.73
N PHE A 216 -9.53 -17.02 0.06
CA PHE A 216 -9.76 -15.58 0.11
C PHE A 216 -9.59 -14.93 -1.27
N HIS A 217 -8.53 -15.27 -2.01
CA HIS A 217 -8.31 -14.75 -3.35
C HIS A 217 -9.40 -15.18 -4.33
N LEU A 218 -9.83 -16.44 -4.30
CA LEU A 218 -10.94 -16.93 -5.10
C LEU A 218 -12.23 -16.17 -4.80
N VAL A 219 -12.65 -16.11 -3.53
CA VAL A 219 -13.88 -15.45 -3.11
C VAL A 219 -13.87 -13.97 -3.52
N ASN A 220 -12.75 -13.26 -3.27
CA ASN A 220 -12.64 -11.86 -3.62
C ASN A 220 -12.62 -11.63 -5.14
N GLN A 221 -11.98 -12.52 -5.91
CA GLN A 221 -11.97 -12.44 -7.38
C GLN A 221 -13.39 -12.61 -7.94
N ILE A 222 -14.11 -13.66 -7.52
CA ILE A 222 -15.47 -13.90 -7.99
C ILE A 222 -16.37 -12.73 -7.59
N LYS A 223 -16.27 -12.23 -6.36
CA LYS A 223 -17.04 -11.06 -5.89
C LYS A 223 -16.72 -9.79 -6.69
N THR A 224 -15.46 -9.55 -7.00
CA THR A 224 -15.03 -8.37 -7.77
C THR A 224 -15.57 -8.39 -9.20
N VAL A 225 -15.58 -9.56 -9.84
CA VAL A 225 -15.99 -9.69 -11.24
C VAL A 225 -17.51 -9.85 -11.40
N THR A 226 -18.16 -10.59 -10.51
CA THR A 226 -19.59 -10.94 -10.65
C THR A 226 -20.51 -10.17 -9.72
N GLY A 227 -19.97 -9.54 -8.66
CA GLY A 227 -20.74 -8.94 -7.57
C GLY A 227 -21.21 -9.95 -6.51
N TYR A 228 -21.10 -11.26 -6.74
CA TYR A 228 -21.59 -12.29 -5.80
C TYR A 228 -20.50 -12.77 -4.85
N ASN A 229 -20.86 -12.82 -3.57
CA ASN A 229 -20.04 -13.47 -2.54
C ASN A 229 -20.39 -14.96 -2.49
N LEU A 230 -19.38 -15.82 -2.67
CA LEU A 230 -19.58 -17.28 -2.71
C LEU A 230 -20.22 -17.84 -1.43
N LYS A 231 -20.00 -17.21 -0.27
CA LYS A 231 -20.57 -17.62 1.02
C LYS A 231 -22.11 -17.52 1.05
N ASP A 232 -22.67 -16.65 0.21
CA ASP A 232 -24.10 -16.37 0.16
C ASP A 232 -24.81 -17.18 -0.94
N LEU A 233 -24.07 -18.02 -1.69
CA LEU A 233 -24.60 -18.81 -2.81
C LEU A 233 -24.92 -20.25 -2.40
N SER A 234 -25.87 -20.86 -3.10
CA SER A 234 -26.16 -22.28 -2.96
C SER A 234 -25.19 -23.13 -3.80
N ILE A 235 -24.92 -24.35 -3.34
CA ILE A 235 -24.20 -25.36 -4.12
C ILE A 235 -25.21 -26.40 -4.61
N VAL A 236 -25.37 -26.51 -5.93
CA VAL A 236 -26.25 -27.51 -6.58
C VAL A 236 -25.41 -28.30 -7.58
N ASN A 237 -25.42 -29.64 -7.44
CA ASN A 237 -24.65 -30.55 -8.31
C ASN A 237 -23.15 -30.19 -8.41
N GLY A 238 -22.54 -29.76 -7.31
CA GLY A 238 -21.12 -29.38 -7.27
C GLY A 238 -20.80 -28.06 -7.97
N GLN A 239 -21.78 -27.16 -8.11
CA GLN A 239 -21.61 -25.85 -8.71
C GLN A 239 -22.24 -24.75 -7.84
N PHE A 240 -21.58 -23.61 -7.72
CA PHE A 240 -22.17 -22.43 -7.09
C PHE A 240 -23.24 -21.82 -8.00
N VAL A 241 -24.43 -21.61 -7.45
CA VAL A 241 -25.59 -21.06 -8.15
C VAL A 241 -26.20 -19.90 -7.37
N THR A 242 -26.64 -18.88 -8.10
CA THR A 242 -27.46 -17.78 -7.54
C THR A 242 -28.86 -18.27 -7.17
N ASP A 243 -29.63 -17.45 -6.46
CA ASP A 243 -31.04 -17.72 -6.13
C ASP A 243 -31.93 -17.93 -7.37
N LYS A 244 -31.47 -17.44 -8.53
CA LYS A 244 -32.16 -17.62 -9.83
C LYS A 244 -31.71 -18.87 -10.59
N GLY A 245 -30.82 -19.68 -10.02
CA GLY A 245 -30.25 -20.88 -10.64
C GLY A 245 -29.12 -20.60 -11.64
N THR A 246 -28.65 -19.36 -11.78
CA THR A 246 -27.51 -19.03 -12.66
C THR A 246 -26.21 -19.60 -12.09
N ASN A 247 -25.47 -20.37 -12.89
CA ASN A 247 -24.15 -20.88 -12.55
C ASN A 247 -23.12 -19.73 -12.48
N ILE A 248 -22.42 -19.62 -11.35
CA ILE A 248 -21.50 -18.50 -11.11
C ILE A 248 -20.25 -18.54 -11.98
N PHE A 249 -19.81 -19.72 -12.41
CA PHE A 249 -18.66 -19.84 -13.31
C PHE A 249 -18.98 -19.33 -14.72
N ASP A 250 -20.20 -19.56 -15.19
CA ASP A 250 -20.64 -19.04 -16.48
C ASP A 250 -20.75 -17.53 -16.45
N LEU A 251 -21.36 -16.97 -15.39
CA LEU A 251 -21.39 -15.53 -15.16
C LEU A 251 -19.99 -14.92 -15.08
N TYR A 252 -19.07 -15.56 -14.35
CA TYR A 252 -17.68 -15.10 -14.23
C TYR A 252 -16.98 -15.01 -15.59
N LYS A 253 -17.12 -16.03 -16.45
CA LYS A 253 -16.56 -16.00 -17.82
C LYS A 253 -17.17 -14.88 -18.64
N GLU A 254 -18.48 -14.69 -18.56
CA GLU A 254 -19.20 -13.65 -19.31
C GLU A 254 -18.72 -12.25 -18.92
N GLU A 255 -18.64 -11.95 -17.62
CA GLU A 255 -18.22 -10.65 -17.10
C GLU A 255 -16.75 -10.35 -17.42
N LEU A 256 -15.86 -11.35 -17.38
CA LEU A 256 -14.47 -11.18 -17.81
C LEU A 256 -14.34 -10.75 -19.27
N LEU A 257 -15.21 -11.25 -20.15
CA LEU A 257 -15.19 -10.92 -21.58
C LEU A 257 -15.79 -9.54 -21.89
N LYS A 258 -16.72 -9.07 -21.07
CA LYS A 258 -17.32 -7.72 -21.20
C LYS A 258 -16.33 -6.61 -20.86
N ASN A 259 -15.41 -6.86 -19.94
CA ASN A 259 -14.43 -5.86 -19.50
C ASN A 259 -13.21 -5.85 -20.44
N PRO A 260 -12.94 -4.73 -21.16
CA PRO A 260 -11.86 -4.66 -22.15
C PRO A 260 -10.47 -4.86 -21.54
N TYR A 261 -10.30 -4.60 -20.24
CA TYR A 261 -9.02 -4.79 -19.54
C TYR A 261 -8.76 -6.25 -19.15
N THR A 262 -9.81 -7.08 -19.04
CA THR A 262 -9.68 -8.49 -18.66
C THR A 262 -9.92 -9.45 -19.81
N ALA A 263 -10.58 -9.01 -20.89
CA ALA A 263 -11.01 -9.86 -22.00
C ALA A 263 -9.87 -10.67 -22.64
N GLU A 264 -8.70 -10.04 -22.86
CA GLU A 264 -7.51 -10.71 -23.43
C GLU A 264 -7.05 -11.90 -22.59
N ASN A 265 -7.13 -11.77 -21.26
CA ASN A 265 -6.68 -12.78 -20.30
C ASN A 265 -7.83 -13.64 -19.73
N ALA A 266 -9.06 -13.45 -20.21
CA ALA A 266 -10.26 -14.05 -19.63
C ALA A 266 -10.17 -15.59 -19.58
N ARG A 267 -9.63 -16.21 -20.64
CA ARG A 267 -9.47 -17.67 -20.70
C ARG A 267 -8.51 -18.18 -19.62
N ILE A 268 -7.40 -17.49 -19.39
CA ILE A 268 -6.40 -17.88 -18.39
C ILE A 268 -6.99 -17.73 -16.99
N ALA A 269 -7.65 -16.60 -16.72
CA ALA A 269 -8.33 -16.35 -15.46
C ALA A 269 -9.45 -17.37 -15.19
N ALA A 270 -10.26 -17.69 -16.21
CA ALA A 270 -11.32 -18.68 -16.11
C ALA A 270 -10.77 -20.09 -15.83
N SER A 271 -9.67 -20.49 -16.47
CA SER A 271 -9.03 -21.77 -16.17
C SER A 271 -8.48 -21.83 -14.74
N HIS A 272 -7.82 -20.78 -14.28
CA HIS A 272 -7.22 -20.74 -12.95
C HIS A 272 -8.27 -20.75 -11.83
N TYR A 273 -9.23 -19.81 -11.88
CA TYR A 273 -10.25 -19.68 -10.83
C TYR A 273 -11.38 -20.70 -10.99
N GLY A 274 -11.66 -21.17 -12.20
CA GLY A 274 -12.68 -22.19 -12.45
C GLY A 274 -12.35 -23.53 -11.81
N ALA A 275 -11.09 -23.96 -11.85
CA ALA A 275 -10.64 -25.17 -11.15
C ALA A 275 -10.85 -25.04 -9.64
N GLN A 276 -10.39 -23.95 -9.04
CA GLN A 276 -10.55 -23.69 -7.60
C GLN A 276 -12.02 -23.60 -7.18
N LEU A 277 -12.87 -22.96 -8.00
CA LEU A 277 -14.29 -22.83 -7.77
C LEU A 277 -15.00 -24.18 -7.80
N PHE A 278 -14.64 -25.04 -8.77
CA PHE A 278 -15.17 -26.41 -8.85
C PHE A 278 -14.75 -27.25 -7.66
N ASP A 279 -13.47 -27.22 -7.29
CA ASP A 279 -12.95 -27.98 -6.13
C ASP A 279 -13.62 -27.53 -4.82
N LEU A 280 -13.80 -26.21 -4.63
CA LEU A 280 -14.50 -25.68 -3.45
C LEU A 280 -15.98 -26.08 -3.46
N ALA A 281 -16.66 -26.00 -4.60
CA ALA A 281 -18.07 -26.39 -4.70
C ALA A 281 -18.29 -27.89 -4.45
N LYS A 282 -17.38 -28.74 -4.95
CA LYS A 282 -17.43 -30.19 -4.76
C LYS A 282 -17.29 -30.59 -3.28
N ASN A 283 -16.41 -29.92 -2.55
CA ASN A 283 -16.12 -30.24 -1.15
C ASN A 283 -16.99 -29.46 -0.15
N GLY A 284 -17.67 -28.41 -0.62
CA GLY A 284 -18.47 -27.50 0.21
C GLY A 284 -17.69 -26.25 0.61
N PHE A 285 -18.39 -25.12 0.73
CA PHE A 285 -17.76 -23.82 1.03
C PHE A 285 -16.91 -23.84 2.31
N ASP A 286 -17.36 -24.54 3.36
CA ASP A 286 -16.68 -24.61 4.65
C ASP A 286 -15.58 -25.70 4.71
N SER A 287 -15.28 -26.39 3.61
CA SER A 287 -14.21 -27.39 3.54
C SER A 287 -12.81 -26.81 3.75
N ILE A 288 -12.64 -25.51 3.47
CA ILE A 288 -11.42 -24.73 3.72
C ILE A 288 -11.78 -23.60 4.70
N PRO A 289 -11.06 -23.44 5.82
CA PRO A 289 -11.29 -22.32 6.74
C PRO A 289 -11.16 -20.95 6.04
N ASP A 290 -12.02 -20.01 6.42
CA ASP A 290 -11.89 -18.61 5.99
C ASP A 290 -10.60 -18.00 6.56
N LEU A 291 -9.99 -17.06 5.83
CA LEU A 291 -8.85 -16.26 6.30
C LEU A 291 -9.32 -15.22 7.32
N VAL A 292 -9.75 -15.66 8.49
CA VAL A 292 -10.13 -14.79 9.60
C VAL A 292 -8.85 -14.20 10.20
N LEU A 293 -8.74 -12.87 10.15
CA LEU A 293 -7.57 -12.17 10.67
C LEU A 293 -7.90 -11.46 11.97
N SER A 294 -6.97 -11.53 12.91
CA SER A 294 -7.06 -10.94 14.24
C SER A 294 -5.90 -10.00 14.49
N ILE A 295 -6.18 -8.94 15.24
CA ILE A 295 -5.17 -8.02 15.73
C ILE A 295 -5.51 -7.52 17.13
N GLY A 296 -4.50 -7.46 17.99
CA GLY A 296 -4.66 -6.93 19.34
C GLY A 296 -4.71 -5.41 19.32
N TYR A 297 -5.35 -4.81 20.31
CA TYR A 297 -5.33 -3.37 20.56
C TYR A 297 -5.22 -3.12 22.06
N GLN A 298 -4.19 -2.37 22.45
CA GLN A 298 -3.97 -1.98 23.84
C GLN A 298 -3.29 -0.61 23.89
N ASN A 299 -3.75 0.27 24.78
CA ASN A 299 -3.08 1.54 25.09
C ASN A 299 -2.77 2.40 23.84
N GLY A 300 -3.69 2.46 22.89
CA GLY A 300 -3.55 3.27 21.68
C GLY A 300 -2.77 2.59 20.54
N SER A 301 -2.27 1.36 20.72
CA SER A 301 -1.49 0.66 19.71
C SER A 301 -2.10 -0.68 19.35
N LEU A 302 -2.23 -0.92 18.04
CA LEU A 302 -2.42 -2.25 17.50
C LEU A 302 -1.20 -3.14 17.77
N GLN A 303 -1.41 -4.44 17.94
CA GLN A 303 -0.42 -5.46 18.29
C GLN A 303 -0.60 -6.67 17.38
N ASP A 304 0.44 -7.06 16.64
CA ASP A 304 0.37 -8.23 15.75
C ASP A 304 0.17 -9.54 16.54
N ILE A 305 -0.66 -10.43 16.00
CA ILE A 305 -0.99 -11.73 16.61
C ILE A 305 -0.47 -12.85 15.70
N GLY A 306 0.04 -13.92 16.31
CA GLY A 306 0.41 -15.14 15.59
C GLY A 306 1.75 -15.06 14.86
N GLN A 307 2.56 -14.01 15.06
CA GLN A 307 3.90 -13.84 14.47
C GLN A 307 4.89 -13.32 15.53
N LYS A 308 6.19 -13.54 15.32
CA LYS A 308 7.25 -13.13 16.26
C LYS A 308 7.46 -11.62 16.31
N GLU A 309 7.62 -10.99 15.15
CA GLU A 309 7.78 -9.53 15.11
C GLU A 309 6.43 -8.84 15.28
N ASN A 310 6.44 -7.82 16.13
CA ASN A 310 5.28 -7.00 16.40
C ASN A 310 5.66 -5.54 16.10
N TYR A 311 4.91 -4.94 15.17
CA TYR A 311 5.12 -3.56 14.73
C TYR A 311 4.41 -2.54 15.62
N GLY A 312 3.61 -3.01 16.57
CA GLY A 312 3.01 -2.21 17.64
C GLY A 312 4.04 -1.62 18.58
N ILE A 313 3.69 -0.49 19.21
CA ILE A 313 4.54 0.12 20.22
C ILE A 313 4.48 -0.74 21.47
N LYS A 314 5.59 -1.41 21.83
CA LYS A 314 5.83 -1.83 23.21
C LYS A 314 6.10 -0.55 24.00
N ARG A 315 5.10 0.01 24.67
CA ARG A 315 5.43 0.98 25.73
C ARG A 315 6.12 0.17 26.82
N THR A 316 7.42 0.40 27.00
CA THR A 316 8.06 0.17 28.30
C THR A 316 7.16 0.82 29.33
N ILE A 317 6.70 0.00 30.27
CA ILE A 317 5.98 0.47 31.44
C ILE A 317 7.01 1.30 32.21
N ASP A 318 6.84 2.62 32.20
CA ASP A 318 7.44 3.49 33.21
C ASP A 318 6.87 3.11 34.59
#